data_AF-A0A379FTN6-F1
#
_entry.id   AF-A0A379FTN6-F1
#
_cell.length_a   1.000
_cell.length_b   1.000
_cell.length_c   1.000
_cell.angle_alpha   90.00
_cell.angle_beta   90.00
_cell.angle_gamma   90.00
#
_symmetry.space_group_name_H-M   'P 1'
#
loop_
_entity.id
_entity.type
_entity.pdbx_description
1 polymer ?
#
loop_
_entity_poly.entity_id
_entity_poly.type
_entity_poly.pdbx_seq_one_letter_code
_entity_poly.pdbx_strand_id
1 'polypeptide(L)' 'MNKFDQLMNQGKELEAKKLYRRAADKYNQAFSISTPGSPDGLSYQEKESKAAADRCLSKAKIKVTESYL' A
#
# COMPACT_ATOMS: atom_id res chain seq x y z
N MET A 1 12.18 7.92 13.80
CA MET A 1 11.13 7.55 12.83
C MET A 1 11.05 6.04 12.75
N ASN A 2 9.86 5.47 12.92
CA ASN A 2 9.66 4.03 12.81
C ASN A 2 9.80 3.55 11.36
N LYS A 3 10.33 2.34 11.16
CA LYS A 3 10.54 1.76 9.82
C LYS A 3 9.23 1.62 9.04
N PHE A 4 8.12 1.36 9.73
CA PHE A 4 6.77 1.37 9.18
C PHE A 4 6.43 2.72 8.54
N ASP A 5 6.60 3.81 9.28
CA ASP A 5 6.33 5.18 8.81
C ASP A 5 7.15 5.53 7.56
N GLN A 6 8.42 5.10 7.52
CA GLN A 6 9.27 5.31 6.34
C GLN A 6 8.72 4.59 5.11
N LEU A 7 8.29 3.33 5.24
CA LEU A 7 7.71 2.58 4.13
C LEU A 7 6.35 3.14 3.70
N MET A 8 5.52 3.56 4.63
CA MET A 8 4.23 4.20 4.34
C MET A 8 4.42 5.54 3.61
N ASN A 9 5.37 6.36 4.03
CA ASN A 9 5.69 7.62 3.34
C ASN A 9 6.27 7.38 1.95
N GLN A 10 7.19 6.41 1.79
CA GLN A 10 7.70 6.00 0.47
C GLN A 10 6.57 5.54 -0.45
N GLY A 11 5.62 4.75 0.08
CA GLY A 11 4.43 4.34 -0.66
C GLY A 11 3.59 5.54 -1.12
N LYS A 12 3.38 6.53 -0.24
CA LYS A 12 2.62 7.76 -0.55
C LYS A 12 3.31 8.58 -1.64
N GLU A 13 4.63 8.74 -1.58
CA GLU A 13 5.40 9.44 -2.61
C GLU A 13 5.35 8.73 -3.97
N LEU A 14 5.42 7.39 -3.98
CA LEU A 14 5.28 6.59 -5.18
C LEU A 14 3.85 6.67 -5.74
N GLU A 15 2.84 6.69 -4.89
CA GLU A 15 1.45 6.88 -5.28
C GLU A 15 1.22 8.26 -5.90
N ALA A 16 1.82 9.31 -5.34
CA ALA A 16 1.79 10.66 -5.91
C ALA A 16 2.41 10.71 -7.32
N LYS A 17 3.45 9.90 -7.54
CA LYS A 17 4.10 9.72 -8.86
C LYS A 17 3.35 8.76 -9.79
N LYS A 18 2.15 8.29 -9.41
CA LYS A 18 1.34 7.29 -10.13
C LYS A 18 2.06 5.94 -10.34
N LEU A 19 3.09 5.65 -9.54
CA LEU A 19 3.83 4.39 -9.57
C LEU A 19 3.15 3.34 -8.70
N TYR A 20 1.88 3.06 -8.98
CA TYR A 20 0.99 2.29 -8.10
C TYR A 20 1.50 0.87 -7.79
N ARG A 21 2.14 0.18 -8.75
CA ARG A 21 2.78 -1.14 -8.48
C ARG A 21 3.88 -1.05 -7.44
N ARG A 22 4.76 -0.04 -7.55
CA ARG A 22 5.87 0.16 -6.61
C ARG A 22 5.38 0.67 -5.25
N ALA A 23 4.34 1.50 -5.25
CA ALA A 23 3.68 1.94 -4.03
C ALA A 23 3.08 0.75 -3.26
N ALA A 24 2.35 -0.14 -3.96
CA ALA A 24 1.81 -1.36 -3.37
C ALA A 24 2.88 -2.26 -2.76
N ASP A 25 4.03 -2.41 -3.42
CA ASP A 25 5.16 -3.17 -2.88
C ASP A 25 5.67 -2.60 -1.55
N LYS A 26 5.80 -1.26 -1.45
CA LYS A 26 6.18 -0.58 -0.20
C LYS A 26 5.15 -0.75 0.90
N TYR A 27 3.86 -0.70 0.58
CA TYR A 27 2.80 -0.96 1.54
C TYR A 27 2.77 -2.42 2.01
N ASN A 28 3.05 -3.39 1.14
CA ASN A 28 3.19 -4.80 1.52
C ASN A 28 4.42 -5.04 2.42
N GLN A 29 5.53 -4.34 2.16
CA GLN A 29 6.68 -4.37 3.07
C GLN A 29 6.31 -3.77 4.43
N ALA A 30 5.57 -2.66 4.45
CA ALA A 30 5.07 -2.05 5.69
C ALA A 30 4.16 -3.02 6.47
N PHE A 31 3.27 -3.72 5.76
CA PHE A 31 2.42 -4.77 6.34
C PHE A 31 3.26 -5.89 6.98
N SER A 32 4.28 -6.37 6.27
CA SER A 32 5.12 -7.49 6.73
C SER A 32 5.95 -7.16 7.98
N ILE A 33 6.29 -5.88 8.19
CA ILE A 33 7.01 -5.43 9.39
C ILE A 33 6.10 -4.84 10.47
N SER A 34 4.80 -4.75 10.19
CA SER A 34 3.83 -4.24 11.15
C SER A 34 3.79 -5.18 12.34
N THR A 35 3.62 -4.61 13.54
CA THR A 35 3.44 -5.44 14.72
C THR A 35 2.16 -6.24 14.53
N PRO A 36 2.21 -7.59 14.55
CA PRO A 36 1.03 -8.40 14.37
C PRO A 36 0.01 -8.00 15.43
N GLY A 37 -1.23 -7.83 15.01
CA GLY A 37 -2.34 -7.57 15.90
C GLY A 37 -2.57 -8.72 16.87
N SER A 38 -3.58 -8.54 17.74
CA SER A 38 -4.06 -9.63 18.58
C SER A 38 -4.47 -10.84 17.73
N PRO A 39 -4.45 -12.06 18.28
CA PRO A 39 -4.85 -13.28 17.56
C PRO A 39 -6.25 -13.22 16.93
N ASP A 40 -7.10 -12.29 17.38
CA ASP A 40 -8.47 -12.06 16.91
C ASP A 40 -8.57 -11.06 15.73
N GLY A 41 -7.49 -10.38 15.34
CA GLY A 41 -7.55 -9.45 14.21
C GLY A 41 -6.31 -8.60 13.95
N LEU A 42 -6.23 -8.13 12.70
CA LEU A 42 -5.16 -7.26 12.21
C LEU A 42 -5.04 -5.98 13.04
N SER A 43 -3.79 -5.61 13.35
CA SER A 43 -3.43 -4.35 13.99
C SER A 43 -3.83 -3.15 13.12
N TYR A 44 -3.91 -1.96 13.72
CA TYR A 44 -4.19 -0.74 12.98
C TYR A 44 -3.21 -0.53 11.81
N GLN A 45 -1.92 -0.80 12.05
CA GLN A 45 -0.86 -0.71 11.05
C GLN A 45 -1.04 -1.70 9.89
N GLU A 46 -1.47 -2.92 10.20
CA GLU A 46 -1.76 -3.96 9.20
C GLU A 46 -2.99 -3.59 8.35
N LYS A 47 -4.05 -3.08 8.98
CA LYS A 47 -5.26 -2.62 8.25
C LYS A 47 -4.94 -1.47 7.31
N GLU A 48 -4.18 -0.47 7.79
CA GLU A 48 -3.85 0.71 7.00
C GLU A 48 -2.93 0.36 5.82
N SER A 49 -1.87 -0.41 6.07
CA SER A 49 -0.93 -0.82 5.02
C SER A 49 -1.58 -1.73 3.99
N LYS A 50 -2.43 -2.69 4.42
CA LYS A 50 -3.19 -3.54 3.50
C LYS A 50 -4.16 -2.73 2.64
N ALA A 51 -4.95 -1.84 3.25
CA ALA A 51 -5.88 -0.99 2.50
C ALA A 51 -5.17 -0.09 1.48
N ALA A 52 -4.00 0.46 1.84
CA ALA A 52 -3.17 1.25 0.93
C ALA A 52 -2.59 0.41 -0.23
N ALA A 53 -2.12 -0.80 0.07
CA ALA A 53 -1.65 -1.76 -0.94
C ALA A 53 -2.78 -2.14 -1.91
N ASP A 54 -3.95 -2.52 -1.40
CA ASP A 54 -5.12 -2.88 -2.21
C ASP A 54 -5.58 -1.71 -3.10
N ARG A 55 -5.63 -0.47 -2.57
CA ARG A 55 -5.94 0.72 -3.37
C ARG A 55 -4.94 0.89 -4.52
N CYS A 56 -3.65 0.74 -4.24
CA CYS A 56 -2.60 0.86 -5.24
C CYS A 56 -2.64 -0.27 -6.27
N LEU A 57 -2.86 -1.52 -5.84
CA LEU A 57 -3.01 -2.65 -6.74
C LEU A 57 -4.25 -2.51 -7.61
N SER A 58 -5.36 -2.01 -7.05
CA SER A 58 -6.57 -1.69 -7.82
C SER A 58 -6.27 -0.64 -8.88
N LYS A 59 -5.65 0.50 -8.51
CA LYS A 59 -5.23 1.54 -9.47
C LYS A 59 -4.21 1.06 -10.50
N ALA A 60 -3.33 0.13 -10.13
CA ALA A 60 -2.37 -0.49 -11.04
C ALA A 60 -3.03 -1.52 -11.99
N LYS A 61 -4.12 -2.16 -11.54
CA LYS A 61 -4.94 -3.13 -12.28
C LYS A 61 -6.05 -2.47 -13.09
N ILE A 62 -6.38 -1.20 -12.84
CA ILE A 62 -6.99 -0.33 -13.84
C ILE A 62 -5.96 -0.26 -14.98
N LYS A 63 -6.01 -1.29 -15.83
CA LYS A 63 -5.74 -1.17 -17.26
C LYS A 63 -6.37 0.16 -17.61
N VAL A 64 -5.64 1.04 -18.27
CA VAL A 64 -6.26 2.08 -19.09
C VAL A 64 -7.29 1.33 -19.94
N THR A 65 -8.53 1.23 -19.46
CA THR A 65 -9.66 0.77 -20.24
C THR A 65 -9.85 1.95 -21.16
N GLU A 66 -9.24 1.75 -22.33
CA GLU A 66 -9.44 2.46 -23.58
C GLU A 66 -10.15 3.80 -23.43
N SER A 67 -9.40 4.85 -23.76
CA SER A 67 -9.92 5.86 -24.66
C SER A 67 -10.60 5.14 -25.84
N TYR A 68 -11.89 4.86 -25.72
CA TYR A 68 -12.72 4.55 -26.86
C TYR A 68 -13.36 5.87 -27.28
N LEU A 69 -12.74 6.46 -28.31
CA LEU A 69 -13.21 7.46 -29.28
C LEU A 69 -13.93 8.71 -28.74
#